data_AF-A0A962NEV7-F1
#
_entry.id   AF-A0A962NEV7-F1
#
_cell.length_a   1.000
_cell.length_b   1.000
_cell.length_c   1.000
_cell.angle_alpha   90.00
_cell.angle_beta   90.00
_cell.angle_gamma   90.00
#
_symmetry.space_group_name_H-M   'P 1'
#
loop_
_entity.id
_entity.type
_entity.pdbx_description
1 polymer ?
#
loop_
_entity_poly.entity_id
_entity_poly.type
_entity_poly.pdbx_seq_one_letter_code
_entity_poly.pdbx_strand_id
1 'polypeptide(L)'
;MHNSAFEALQTIKSGDRIWCHSMAATPYRLLEALAERVMSLKNIELLQLHLENAAVLCQPQLDGHLRNRCYFVSTHTRDLVNQGKADYVPIFLSEIPKLFRRGLQKVDVALIQVSPPDRHGNCSLGISVEATLAATEMARTVIAQINPRMPRIHGDAAIPLSRIDHAVEIESELPGHASDVGSGLYAQIGSQV
;
A
#
# COMPACT_ATOMS: atom_id res chain seq x y z
N MET A 1 18.71 3.09 6.66
CA MET A 1 17.84 2.79 7.81
C MET A 1 17.59 4.08 8.56
N HIS A 2 16.34 4.32 8.93
CA HIS A 2 15.89 5.50 9.66
C HIS A 2 15.44 5.10 11.07
N ASN A 3 15.44 6.06 11.99
CA ASN A 3 15.07 5.82 13.38
C ASN A 3 13.56 5.94 13.62
N SER A 4 12.80 6.46 12.64
CA SER A 4 11.34 6.56 12.72
C SER A 4 10.68 6.52 11.34
N ALA A 5 9.38 6.18 11.32
CA ALA A 5 8.56 6.25 10.12
C ALA A 5 8.49 7.67 9.54
N PHE A 6 8.33 8.69 10.39
CA PHE A 6 8.25 10.08 9.95
C PHE A 6 9.54 10.57 9.27
N GLU A 7 10.71 10.15 9.78
CA GLU A 7 12.01 10.44 9.16
C GLU A 7 12.11 9.80 7.77
N ALA A 8 11.70 8.54 7.63
CA ALA A 8 11.72 7.83 6.35
C ALA A 8 10.86 8.51 5.27
N LEU A 9 9.83 9.25 5.66
CA LEU A 9 8.88 9.94 4.78
C LEU A 9 9.27 11.40 4.44
N GLN A 10 10.40 11.91 4.94
CA GLN A 10 10.82 13.30 4.69
C GLN A 10 11.07 13.62 3.21
N THR A 11 11.42 12.61 2.40
CA THR A 11 11.68 12.80 0.97
C THR A 11 10.44 12.96 0.10
N ILE A 12 9.25 12.69 0.65
CA ILE A 12 7.95 12.95 0.01
C ILE A 12 7.75 14.46 -0.13
N LYS A 13 7.25 14.89 -1.30
CA LYS A 13 7.04 16.30 -1.66
C LYS A 13 5.62 16.52 -2.16
N SER A 14 5.13 17.76 -2.08
CA SER A 14 3.86 18.15 -2.67
C SER A 14 3.78 17.76 -4.15
N GLY A 15 2.64 17.19 -4.56
CA GLY A 15 2.45 16.69 -5.92
C GLY A 15 2.92 15.24 -6.16
N ASP A 16 3.59 14.60 -5.20
CA ASP A 16 3.98 13.19 -5.35
C ASP A 16 2.76 12.27 -5.43
N ARG A 17 2.84 11.30 -6.34
CA ARG A 17 1.90 10.18 -6.43
C ARG A 17 2.47 8.97 -5.72
N ILE A 18 1.81 8.59 -4.64
CA ILE A 18 2.28 7.56 -3.71
C ILE A 18 1.50 6.29 -3.96
N TRP A 19 2.19 5.22 -4.32
CA TRP A 19 1.63 3.87 -4.27
C TRP A 19 1.70 3.31 -2.85
N CYS A 20 0.62 2.70 -2.39
CA CYS A 20 0.55 1.99 -1.13
C CYS A 20 0.43 0.48 -1.37
N HIS A 21 1.36 -0.28 -0.83
CA HIS A 21 1.29 -1.74 -0.79
C HIS A 21 -0.01 -2.17 -0.13
N SER A 22 -0.77 -3.01 -0.83
CA SER A 22 -2.19 -3.20 -0.54
C SER A 22 -2.48 -4.49 0.23
N MET A 23 -3.76 -4.72 0.52
CA MET A 23 -4.28 -5.84 1.28
C MET A 23 -3.66 -5.90 2.69
N ALA A 24 -3.48 -7.09 3.25
CA ALA A 24 -2.86 -7.27 4.55
C ALA A 24 -1.36 -6.88 4.59
N ALA A 25 -0.72 -6.57 3.45
CA ALA A 25 0.61 -5.99 3.43
C ALA A 25 0.63 -4.47 3.63
N THR A 26 -0.53 -3.83 3.84
CA THR A 26 -0.61 -2.38 4.09
C THR A 26 0.36 -1.94 5.20
N PRO A 27 1.36 -1.06 4.91
CA PRO A 27 2.34 -0.61 5.89
C PRO A 27 1.71 0.46 6.80
N TYR A 28 0.73 0.08 7.62
CA TYR A 28 -0.10 1.03 8.36
C TYR A 28 0.69 1.92 9.34
N ARG A 29 1.86 1.48 9.82
CA ARG A 29 2.77 2.31 10.60
C ARG A 29 3.39 3.45 9.79
N LEU A 30 3.67 3.22 8.50
CA LEU A 30 4.02 4.30 7.58
C LEU A 30 2.82 5.19 7.27
N LEU A 31 1.60 4.64 7.20
CA LEU A 31 0.40 5.43 6.93
C LEU A 31 0.04 6.38 8.09
N GLU A 32 0.24 5.94 9.34
CA GLU A 32 0.13 6.79 10.54
C GLU A 32 1.06 8.01 10.42
N ALA A 33 2.34 7.77 10.13
CA ALA A 33 3.31 8.85 9.93
C ALA A 33 3.05 9.68 8.65
N LEU A 34 2.47 9.06 7.60
CA LEU A 34 2.10 9.76 6.38
C LEU A 34 0.99 10.78 6.65
N ALA A 35 -0.01 10.42 7.46
CA ALA A 35 -1.10 11.33 7.83
C ALA A 35 -0.57 12.62 8.47
N GLU A 36 0.48 12.52 9.31
CA GLU A 36 1.17 13.68 9.87
C GLU A 36 2.00 14.40 8.80
N ARG A 37 2.78 13.67 8.00
CA ARG A 37 3.67 14.24 6.98
C ARG A 37 2.92 15.11 5.99
N VAL A 38 1.77 14.65 5.50
CA VAL A 38 1.01 15.34 4.45
C VAL A 38 0.38 16.64 4.90
N MET A 39 0.20 16.89 6.21
CA MET A 39 -0.33 18.17 6.72
C MET A 39 0.55 19.36 6.33
N SER A 40 1.83 19.13 6.05
CA SER A 40 2.77 20.14 5.56
C SER A 40 2.91 20.18 4.03
N LEU A 41 2.20 19.31 3.31
CA LEU A 41 2.27 19.12 1.87
C LEU A 41 0.90 19.39 1.22
N LYS A 42 0.86 19.43 -0.11
CA LYS A 42 -0.38 19.61 -0.88
C LYS A 42 -0.37 18.73 -2.12
N ASN A 43 -1.55 18.44 -2.65
CA ASN A 43 -1.73 17.70 -3.90
C ASN A 43 -1.07 16.31 -3.90
N ILE A 44 -1.07 15.62 -2.76
CA ILE A 44 -0.62 14.23 -2.70
C ILE A 44 -1.74 13.33 -3.23
N GLU A 45 -1.40 12.41 -4.13
CA GLU A 45 -2.32 11.35 -4.57
C GLU A 45 -1.89 10.02 -3.96
N LEU A 46 -2.81 9.33 -3.27
CA LEU A 46 -2.56 7.97 -2.77
C LEU A 46 -3.21 6.94 -3.69
N LEU A 47 -2.38 6.33 -4.55
CA LEU A 47 -2.71 5.23 -5.44
C LEU A 47 -2.83 3.94 -4.63
N GLN A 48 -3.97 3.26 -4.72
CA GLN A 48 -4.24 2.08 -3.88
C GLN A 48 -5.21 1.08 -4.50
N LEU A 49 -5.10 -0.18 -4.06
CA LEU A 49 -6.19 -1.15 -4.08
C LEU A 49 -6.93 -1.11 -2.73
N HIS A 50 -7.44 -2.24 -2.26
CA HIS A 50 -7.94 -2.34 -0.90
C HIS A 50 -6.79 -2.18 0.10
N LEU A 51 -6.92 -1.25 1.05
CA LEU A 51 -5.99 -1.11 2.17
C LEU A 51 -6.61 -1.57 3.48
N GLU A 52 -5.80 -2.16 4.35
CA GLU A 52 -6.15 -2.55 5.72
C GLU A 52 -5.61 -1.52 6.72
N ASN A 53 -6.32 -1.27 7.82
CA ASN A 53 -5.92 -0.31 8.86
C ASN A 53 -5.54 1.10 8.34
N ALA A 54 -6.20 1.56 7.27
CA ALA A 54 -5.86 2.81 6.59
C ALA A 54 -6.82 3.99 6.87
N ALA A 55 -7.70 3.87 7.88
CA ALA A 55 -8.69 4.89 8.22
C ALA A 55 -8.08 6.27 8.55
N VAL A 56 -6.83 6.29 9.02
CA VAL A 56 -6.09 7.53 9.31
C VAL A 56 -5.91 8.40 8.05
N LEU A 57 -5.86 7.80 6.85
CA LEU A 57 -5.73 8.50 5.57
C LEU A 57 -7.08 8.89 4.95
N CYS A 58 -8.17 8.69 5.69
CA CYS A 58 -9.53 9.04 5.29
C CYS A 58 -10.14 10.16 6.15
N GLN A 59 -9.33 10.80 7.00
CA GLN A 59 -9.79 11.82 7.95
C GLN A 59 -10.06 13.16 7.24
N PRO A 60 -11.13 13.90 7.60
CA PRO A 60 -11.48 15.17 6.96
C PRO A 60 -10.38 16.23 6.98
N GLN A 61 -9.49 16.20 7.98
CA GLN A 61 -8.36 17.13 8.11
C GLN A 61 -7.34 16.98 6.97
N LEU A 62 -7.36 15.85 6.25
CA LEU A 62 -6.50 15.62 5.09
C LEU A 62 -7.06 16.21 3.79
N ASP A 63 -8.30 16.73 3.80
CA ASP A 63 -8.91 17.36 2.63
C ASP A 63 -8.02 18.52 2.13
N GLY A 64 -7.61 18.46 0.85
CA GLY A 64 -6.69 19.42 0.23
C GLY A 64 -5.19 19.10 0.40
N HIS A 65 -4.84 18.16 1.28
CA HIS A 65 -3.48 17.67 1.48
C HIS A 65 -3.23 16.37 0.71
N LEU A 66 -4.09 15.38 0.93
CA LEU A 66 -4.02 14.05 0.33
C LEU A 66 -5.38 13.67 -0.28
N ARG A 67 -5.35 13.12 -1.49
CA ARG A 67 -6.53 12.58 -2.16
C ARG A 67 -6.32 11.11 -2.47
N ASN A 68 -7.27 10.29 -2.02
CA ASN A 68 -7.27 8.86 -2.31
C ASN A 68 -7.67 8.62 -3.78
N ARG A 69 -6.84 7.88 -4.52
CA ARG A 69 -7.08 7.47 -5.91
C ARG A 69 -7.13 5.94 -5.96
N CYS A 70 -8.36 5.43 -5.89
CA CYS A 70 -8.65 4.02 -5.69
C CYS A 70 -8.80 3.30 -7.03
N TYR A 71 -7.96 2.29 -7.26
CA TYR A 71 -8.20 1.27 -8.30
C TYR A 71 -9.11 0.15 -7.78
N PHE A 72 -9.21 0.02 -6.46
CA PHE A 72 -10.19 -0.80 -5.76
C PHE A 72 -10.62 -0.05 -4.48
N VAL A 73 -11.92 -0.01 -4.21
CA VAL A 73 -12.48 0.73 -3.07
C VAL A 73 -12.56 -0.18 -1.85
N SER A 74 -12.09 0.30 -0.69
CA SER A 74 -12.16 -0.38 0.60
C SER A 74 -13.30 0.17 1.46
N THR A 75 -13.53 -0.42 2.63
CA THR A 75 -14.52 0.05 3.61
C THR A 75 -14.37 1.54 3.93
N HIS A 76 -13.14 2.03 4.10
CA HIS A 76 -12.88 3.42 4.48
C HIS A 76 -12.94 4.42 3.32
N THR A 77 -12.69 3.97 2.09
CA THR A 77 -12.69 4.86 0.92
C THR A 77 -14.03 4.92 0.18
N ARG A 78 -14.95 3.98 0.46
CA ARG A 78 -16.27 3.95 -0.19
C ARG A 78 -17.08 5.23 0.01
N ASP A 79 -17.16 5.71 1.24
CA ASP A 79 -17.92 6.93 1.54
C ASP A 79 -17.24 8.17 0.97
N LEU A 80 -15.91 8.22 0.99
CA LEU A 80 -15.15 9.31 0.37
C LEU A 80 -15.41 9.39 -1.14
N VAL A 81 -15.41 8.26 -1.84
CA VAL A 81 -15.73 8.22 -3.28
C VAL A 81 -17.15 8.70 -3.54
N ASN A 82 -18.14 8.20 -2.76
CA ASN A 82 -19.53 8.60 -2.91
C ASN A 82 -19.77 10.11 -2.64
N GLN A 83 -18.92 10.74 -1.83
CA GLN A 83 -18.95 12.17 -1.55
C GLN A 83 -18.11 13.02 -2.52
N GLY A 84 -17.45 12.41 -3.51
CA GLY A 84 -16.53 13.11 -4.42
C GLY A 84 -15.19 13.53 -3.80
N LYS A 85 -14.89 13.05 -2.59
CA LYS A 85 -13.65 13.35 -1.85
C LYS A 85 -12.49 12.42 -2.20
N ALA A 86 -12.75 11.33 -2.89
CA ALA A 86 -11.76 10.42 -3.47
C ALA A 86 -12.11 10.10 -4.93
N ASP A 87 -11.13 9.63 -5.69
CA ASP A 87 -11.32 9.21 -7.08
C ASP A 87 -11.37 7.69 -7.18
N TYR A 88 -12.29 7.17 -7.99
CA TYR A 88 -12.28 5.78 -8.41
C TYR A 88 -11.83 5.68 -9.86
N VAL A 89 -10.86 4.80 -10.13
CA VAL A 89 -10.31 4.56 -11.46
C VAL A 89 -10.67 3.14 -11.89
N PRO A 90 -11.70 2.94 -12.75
CA PRO A 90 -12.09 1.62 -13.18
C PRO A 90 -11.02 1.02 -14.10
N ILE A 91 -10.40 -0.07 -13.66
CA ILE A 91 -9.39 -0.81 -14.43
C ILE A 91 -9.35 -2.27 -13.94
N PHE A 92 -9.01 -3.19 -14.84
CA PHE A 92 -8.71 -4.56 -14.43
C PHE A 92 -7.42 -4.62 -13.63
N LEU A 93 -7.42 -5.39 -12.54
CA LEU A 93 -6.24 -5.56 -11.66
C LEU A 93 -4.98 -5.96 -12.44
N SER A 94 -5.12 -6.85 -13.43
CA SER A 94 -4.02 -7.31 -14.30
C SER A 94 -3.44 -6.22 -15.20
N GLU A 95 -4.17 -5.15 -15.49
CA GLU A 95 -3.71 -4.04 -16.33
C GLU A 95 -2.97 -2.96 -15.53
N ILE A 96 -3.09 -2.94 -14.19
CA ILE A 96 -2.41 -1.94 -13.34
C ILE A 96 -0.87 -2.02 -13.47
N PRO A 97 -0.22 -3.21 -13.40
CA PRO A 97 1.22 -3.29 -13.64
C PRO A 97 1.66 -2.69 -14.97
N LYS A 98 0.87 -2.92 -16.04
CA LYS A 98 1.14 -2.39 -17.38
C LYS A 98 0.92 -0.89 -17.45
N LEU A 99 -0.07 -0.35 -16.73
CA LEU A 99 -0.30 1.10 -16.59
C LEU A 99 0.93 1.80 -16.01
N PHE A 100 1.54 1.23 -14.96
CA PHE A 100 2.76 1.76 -14.34
C PHE A 100 3.98 1.62 -15.25
N ARG A 101 4.23 0.41 -15.78
CA ARG A 101 5.41 0.13 -16.62
C ARG A 101 5.42 0.92 -17.94
N ARG A 102 4.24 1.30 -18.46
CA ARG A 102 4.12 2.18 -19.63
C ARG A 102 4.22 3.67 -19.29
N GLY A 103 4.33 4.03 -18.00
CA GLY A 103 4.38 5.42 -17.56
C GLY A 103 3.07 6.21 -17.73
N LEU A 104 1.95 5.52 -18.03
CA LEU A 104 0.64 6.16 -18.18
C LEU A 104 0.10 6.67 -16.85
N GLN A 105 0.39 5.93 -15.77
CA GLN A 105 0.27 6.42 -14.40
C GLN A 105 1.65 6.46 -13.79
N LYS A 106 2.12 7.69 -13.52
CA LYS A 106 3.35 7.90 -12.76
C LYS A 106 3.18 7.46 -11.31
N VAL A 107 4.21 6.79 -10.78
CA VAL A 107 4.40 6.48 -9.37
C VAL A 107 5.68 7.19 -8.93
N ASP A 108 5.58 8.16 -8.04
CA ASP A 108 6.74 8.89 -7.53
C ASP A 108 7.36 8.15 -6.34
N VAL A 109 6.51 7.67 -5.44
CA VAL A 109 6.91 6.99 -4.20
C VAL A 109 6.14 5.68 -4.06
N ALA A 110 6.81 4.60 -3.68
CA ALA A 110 6.17 3.36 -3.27
C ALA A 110 6.39 3.13 -1.77
N LEU A 111 5.30 3.06 -1.00
CA LEU A 111 5.31 2.65 0.40
C LEU A 111 5.04 1.14 0.46
N ILE A 112 6.00 0.38 0.94
CA ILE A 112 5.94 -1.09 0.98
C ILE A 112 6.17 -1.64 2.38
N GLN A 113 5.65 -2.83 2.64
CA GLN A 113 5.98 -3.62 3.81
C GLN A 113 6.69 -4.89 3.38
N VAL A 114 7.83 -5.19 3.99
CA VAL A 114 8.67 -6.32 3.59
C VAL A 114 9.20 -7.10 4.78
N SER A 115 9.55 -8.36 4.56
CA SER A 115 10.34 -9.14 5.53
C SER A 115 11.78 -8.60 5.65
N PRO A 116 12.51 -8.91 6.75
CA PRO A 116 13.92 -8.59 6.89
C PRO A 116 14.74 -9.19 5.74
N PRO A 117 15.85 -8.54 5.31
CA PRO A 117 16.70 -9.07 4.25
C PRO A 117 17.32 -10.42 4.66
N ASP A 118 17.45 -11.32 3.70
CA ASP A 118 18.18 -12.57 3.90
C ASP A 118 19.70 -12.37 3.76
N ARG A 119 20.46 -13.46 3.88
CA ARG A 119 21.92 -13.47 3.71
C ARG A 119 22.41 -13.01 2.33
N HIS A 120 21.52 -12.94 1.34
CA HIS A 120 21.82 -12.47 -0.01
C HIS A 120 21.38 -11.01 -0.23
N GLY A 121 20.86 -10.35 0.81
CA GLY A 121 20.41 -8.97 0.75
C GLY A 121 19.02 -8.80 0.13
N ASN A 122 18.21 -9.85 0.04
CA ASN A 122 16.85 -9.76 -0.50
C ASN A 122 15.82 -9.71 0.63
N CYS A 123 14.96 -8.70 0.63
CA CYS A 123 13.70 -8.72 1.38
C CYS A 123 12.63 -9.48 0.56
N SER A 124 11.42 -9.60 1.12
CA SER A 124 10.26 -10.16 0.42
C SER A 124 9.03 -9.30 0.66
N LEU A 125 8.28 -8.98 -0.41
CA LEU A 125 6.96 -8.32 -0.37
C LEU A 125 5.91 -9.15 0.40
N GLY A 126 6.17 -10.43 0.58
CA GLY A 126 5.42 -11.31 1.47
C GLY A 126 4.01 -11.61 0.96
N ILE A 127 3.01 -11.42 1.81
CA ILE A 127 1.62 -11.87 1.57
C ILE A 127 0.90 -11.13 0.42
N SER A 128 1.51 -10.11 -0.18
CA SER A 128 0.93 -9.40 -1.32
C SER A 128 2.02 -8.98 -2.30
N VAL A 129 1.89 -9.38 -3.55
CA VAL A 129 2.80 -8.96 -4.64
C VAL A 129 2.07 -7.98 -5.56
N GLU A 130 0.91 -8.42 -6.08
CA GLU A 130 -0.04 -7.65 -6.90
C GLU A 130 0.63 -6.63 -7.84
N ALA A 131 0.10 -5.42 -7.97
CA ALA A 131 0.71 -4.31 -8.68
C ALA A 131 1.85 -3.63 -7.90
N THR A 132 2.04 -3.92 -6.60
CA THR A 132 3.16 -3.37 -5.80
C THR A 132 4.52 -3.67 -6.39
N LEU A 133 4.75 -4.86 -6.94
CA LEU A 133 6.03 -5.16 -7.61
C LEU A 133 6.31 -4.16 -8.74
N ALA A 134 5.33 -3.98 -9.64
CA ALA A 134 5.46 -3.02 -10.73
C ALA A 134 5.54 -1.56 -10.25
N ALA A 135 4.79 -1.20 -9.21
CA ALA A 135 4.89 0.13 -8.61
C ALA A 135 6.30 0.37 -8.05
N THR A 136 6.90 -0.64 -7.42
CA THR A 136 8.26 -0.58 -6.84
C THR A 136 9.33 -0.53 -7.92
N GLU A 137 9.16 -1.22 -9.04
CA GLU A 137 10.04 -1.12 -10.21
C GLU A 137 10.03 0.28 -10.83
N MET A 138 8.86 0.93 -10.85
CA MET A 138 8.67 2.20 -11.55
C MET A 138 8.81 3.44 -10.65
N ALA A 139 8.70 3.28 -9.33
CA ALA A 139 8.83 4.38 -8.38
C ALA A 139 10.22 5.02 -8.43
N ARG A 140 10.25 6.35 -8.29
CA ARG A 140 11.49 7.10 -8.10
C ARG A 140 12.09 6.83 -6.72
N THR A 141 11.24 6.64 -5.71
CA THR A 141 11.66 6.40 -4.33
C THR A 141 10.85 5.27 -3.71
N VAL A 142 11.53 4.29 -3.12
CA VAL A 142 10.94 3.15 -2.42
C VAL A 142 11.21 3.30 -0.93
N ILE A 143 10.13 3.35 -0.15
CA ILE A 143 10.18 3.49 1.30
C ILE A 143 9.56 2.24 1.92
N ALA A 144 10.35 1.49 2.70
CA ALA A 144 9.95 0.22 3.26
C ALA A 144 9.77 0.26 4.78
N GLN A 145 8.66 -0.32 5.25
CA GLN A 145 8.56 -0.85 6.60
C GLN A 145 9.13 -2.28 6.58
N ILE A 146 10.26 -2.48 7.23
CA ILE A 146 10.80 -3.83 7.46
C ILE A 146 10.09 -4.40 8.68
N ASN A 147 9.31 -5.45 8.50
CA ASN A 147 8.54 -6.10 9.55
C ASN A 147 8.99 -7.56 9.69
N PRO A 148 9.63 -7.97 10.80
CA PRO A 148 9.98 -9.36 11.08
C PRO A 148 8.81 -10.36 11.01
N ARG A 149 7.57 -9.89 11.15
CA ARG A 149 6.35 -10.71 11.01
C ARG A 149 5.88 -10.90 9.58
N MET A 150 6.37 -10.09 8.62
CA MET A 150 6.06 -10.29 7.21
C MET A 150 6.69 -11.61 6.74
N PRO A 151 5.90 -12.59 6.27
CA PRO A 151 6.48 -13.85 5.83
C PRO A 151 7.31 -13.65 4.56
N ARG A 152 8.36 -14.45 4.44
CA ARG A 152 9.10 -14.59 3.20
C ARG A 152 8.38 -15.59 2.31
N ILE A 153 7.88 -15.11 1.17
CA ILE A 153 7.18 -15.95 0.19
C ILE A 153 8.03 -16.11 -1.07
N HIS A 154 7.91 -17.27 -1.71
CA HIS A 154 8.58 -17.57 -2.97
C HIS A 154 7.90 -16.90 -4.17
N GLY A 155 8.52 -17.00 -5.35
CA GLY A 155 8.04 -16.37 -6.58
C GLY A 155 8.55 -14.93 -6.72
N ASP A 156 7.76 -14.07 -7.33
CA ASP A 156 8.16 -12.69 -7.69
C ASP A 156 8.15 -11.71 -6.51
N ALA A 157 8.06 -12.22 -5.27
CA ALA A 157 8.03 -11.39 -4.06
C ALA A 157 9.41 -10.86 -3.63
N ALA A 158 10.50 -11.41 -4.17
CA ALA A 158 11.86 -11.03 -3.78
C ALA A 158 12.19 -9.60 -4.23
N ILE A 159 12.66 -8.77 -3.30
CA ILE A 159 13.11 -7.41 -3.58
C ILE A 159 14.51 -7.19 -3.01
N PRO A 160 15.51 -6.82 -3.83
CA PRO A 160 16.83 -6.48 -3.33
C PRO A 160 16.77 -5.28 -2.38
N LEU A 161 17.49 -5.34 -1.26
CA LEU A 161 17.59 -4.21 -0.32
C LEU A 161 18.14 -2.95 -1.01
N SER A 162 18.98 -3.11 -2.03
CA SER A 162 19.49 -2.01 -2.85
C SER A 162 18.42 -1.28 -3.67
N ARG A 163 17.21 -1.83 -3.80
CA ARG A 163 16.06 -1.17 -4.43
C ARG A 163 15.28 -0.29 -3.43
N ILE A 164 15.55 -0.41 -2.14
CA ILE A 164 14.87 0.33 -1.07
C ILE A 164 15.71 1.55 -0.70
N ASP A 165 15.22 2.75 -1.00
CA ASP A 165 15.93 4.00 -0.73
C ASP A 165 15.89 4.38 0.75
N HIS A 166 14.74 4.12 1.39
CA HIS A 166 14.50 4.43 2.78
C HIS A 166 13.83 3.25 3.45
N ALA A 167 14.29 2.91 4.65
CA ALA A 167 13.74 1.80 5.41
C ALA A 167 13.69 2.15 6.88
N VAL A 168 12.64 1.69 7.54
CA VAL A 168 12.49 1.71 9.00
C VAL A 168 12.07 0.30 9.44
N GLU A 169 12.70 -0.22 10.48
CA GLU A 169 12.30 -1.50 11.07
C GLU A 169 11.20 -1.26 12.09
N ILE A 170 10.03 -1.82 11.83
CA ILE A 170 8.87 -1.75 12.74
C ILE A 170 8.17 -3.09 12.70
N GLU A 171 8.30 -3.84 13.81
CA GLU A 171 7.49 -5.02 14.03
C GLU A 171 6.04 -4.61 14.25
N SER A 172 5.13 -5.21 13.48
CA SER A 172 3.71 -4.91 13.58
C SER A 172 2.89 -6.14 13.19
N GLU A 173 1.71 -6.31 13.78
CA GLU A 173 0.83 -7.43 13.42
C GLU A 173 0.36 -7.30 11.97
N LEU A 174 0.24 -8.43 11.28
CA LEU A 174 -0.41 -8.46 9.97
C LEU A 174 -1.93 -8.57 10.18
N PRO A 175 -2.75 -7.79 9.45
CA PRO A 175 -4.20 -7.91 9.52
C PRO A 175 -4.67 -9.34 9.23
N GLY A 176 -5.45 -9.90 10.14
CA GLY A 176 -6.17 -11.15 9.93
C GLY A 176 -7.62 -10.86 9.52
N HIS A 177 -8.21 -11.73 8.70
CA HIS A 177 -9.63 -11.68 8.38
C HIS A 177 -10.33 -12.87 9.03
N ALA A 178 -11.32 -12.60 9.88
CA ALA A 178 -12.12 -13.65 10.48
C ALA A 178 -12.96 -14.33 9.39
N SER A 179 -13.10 -15.66 9.46
CA SER A 179 -14.05 -16.36 8.59
C SER A 179 -15.47 -16.00 9.00
N ASP A 180 -16.32 -15.68 8.02
CA ASP A 180 -17.74 -15.54 8.26
C ASP A 180 -18.33 -16.87 8.77
N VAL A 181 -19.28 -16.75 9.69
CA VAL A 181 -20.04 -17.91 10.17
C VAL A 181 -20.89 -18.41 9.00
N GLY A 182 -20.61 -19.62 8.53
CA GLY A 182 -21.29 -20.23 7.39
C GLY A 182 -22.82 -20.16 7.53
N SER A 183 -23.51 -19.76 6.46
CA SER A 183 -24.96 -19.78 6.39
C SER A 183 -25.46 -21.00 5.61
N GLY A 184 -26.71 -21.43 5.84
CA GLY A 184 -27.34 -22.49 5.03
C GLY A 184 -27.35 -22.15 3.54
N LEU A 185 -27.44 -20.86 3.20
CA LEU A 185 -27.32 -20.37 1.83
C LEU A 185 -25.91 -20.59 1.26
N TYR A 186 -24.86 -20.33 2.04
CA TYR A 186 -23.48 -20.58 1.59
C TYR A 186 -23.22 -22.06 1.35
N ALA A 187 -23.78 -22.95 2.17
CA ALA A 187 -23.70 -24.39 1.93
C ALA A 187 -24.43 -24.80 0.64
N GLN A 188 -25.61 -24.22 0.38
CA GLN A 188 -26.35 -24.47 -0.85
C GLN A 188 -25.58 -23.99 -2.08
N ILE A 189 -25.03 -22.77 -2.06
CA ILE A 189 -24.19 -22.25 -3.15
C ILE A 189 -22.98 -23.18 -3.34
N GLY A 190 -22.28 -23.53 -2.25
CA GLY A 190 -21.10 -24.40 -2.29
C GLY A 190 -21.39 -25.80 -2.85
N SER A 191 -22.64 -26.28 -2.79
CA SER A 191 -23.03 -27.55 -3.42
C SER A 191 -23.17 -27.49 -4.95
N GLN A 192 -23.14 -26.29 -5.55
CA GLN A 192 -23.38 -26.06 -6.98
C GLN A 192 -22.14 -25.53 -7.73
N VAL A 193 -20.99 -25.35 -7.06
CA VAL A 193 -19.72 -24.88 -7.65
C VAL A 193 -18.59 -25.87 -7.47
#